data_AF-A0A661FR28-F1
#
_entry.id   AF-A0A661FR28-F1
#
_cell.length_a   1.000
_cell.length_b   1.000
_cell.length_c   1.000
_cell.angle_alpha   90.00
_cell.angle_beta   90.00
_cell.angle_gamma   90.00
#
_symmetry.space_group_name_H-M   'P 1'
#
loop_
_entity.id
_entity.type
_entity.pdbx_description
1 polymer ?
#
loop_
_entity_poly.entity_id
_entity_poly.type
_entity_poly.pdbx_seq_one_letter_code
_entity_poly.pdbx_strand_id
1 'polypeptide(L)' 'FEVELVERGWDPTVLVSGTIGIVWYPYDIYVDGAWSHCGIDIFNMIRTDAGWRIAALQYNVLQPPACEPHPDGPPATVSE' A
#
# COMPACT_ATOMS: atom_id res chain seq x y z
N PHE A 1 -8.95 23.18 -3.49
CA PHE A 1 -9.49 21.91 -4.00
C PHE A 1 -8.75 20.84 -3.23
N GLU A 2 -9.45 20.17 -2.32
CA GLU A 2 -8.92 19.04 -1.57
C GLU A 2 -9.24 17.79 -2.38
N VAL A 3 -8.25 16.92 -2.58
CA VAL A 3 -8.41 15.66 -3.30
C VAL A 3 -8.46 14.58 -2.24
N GLU A 4 -9.48 13.73 -2.29
CA GLU A 4 -9.58 12.60 -1.39
C GLU A 4 -8.76 11.44 -1.98
N LEU A 5 -7.77 10.96 -1.23
CA LEU A 5 -6.95 9.81 -1.58
C LEU A 5 -7.22 8.67 -0.60
N VAL A 6 -7.68 7.54 -1.12
CA VAL A 6 -7.87 6.30 -0.33
C VAL A 6 -6.94 5.23 -0.88
N GLU A 7 -5.93 4.87 -0.10
CA GLU A 7 -5.02 3.76 -0.38
C GLU A 7 -5.31 2.62 0.60
N ARG A 8 -5.43 1.39 0.10
CA ARG A 8 -5.70 0.21 0.92
C ARG A 8 -4.80 -0.93 0.50
N GLY A 9 -4.03 -1.47 1.43
CA GLY A 9 -3.24 -2.67 1.20
C GLY A 9 -3.79 -3.90 1.89
N TRP A 10 -3.45 -5.08 1.38
CA TRP A 10 -3.86 -6.37 1.95
C TRP A 10 -2.74 -7.40 1.92
N ASP A 11 -2.89 -8.46 2.73
CA ASP A 11 -2.04 -9.66 2.76
C ASP A 11 -0.52 -9.40 2.61
N PRO A 12 0.09 -8.60 3.52
CA PRO A 12 1.50 -8.26 3.40
C PRO A 12 2.37 -9.49 3.61
N THR A 13 3.36 -9.67 2.73
CA THR A 13 4.49 -10.59 2.99
C THR A 13 5.59 -9.86 3.72
N VAL A 14 5.94 -10.32 4.91
CA VAL A 14 6.94 -9.70 5.77
C VAL A 14 8.15 -10.62 5.94
N LEU A 15 9.33 -10.12 5.56
CA LEU A 15 10.61 -10.79 5.76
C LEU A 15 11.44 -10.00 6.77
N VAL A 16 12.00 -10.68 7.77
CA VAL A 16 12.82 -10.06 8.83
C VAL A 16 14.13 -10.81 8.99
N SER A 17 15.24 -10.08 9.04
CA SER A 17 16.56 -10.59 9.40
C SER A 17 17.26 -9.60 10.32
N GLY A 18 17.32 -9.94 11.62
CA GLY A 18 17.90 -9.08 12.64
C GLY A 18 17.21 -7.70 12.71
N THR A 19 17.97 -6.65 12.40
CA THR A 19 17.50 -5.25 12.42
C THR A 19 16.98 -4.75 11.07
N ILE A 20 16.90 -5.63 10.06
CA ILE A 20 16.40 -5.30 8.72
C ILE A 20 15.09 -6.04 8.50
N GLY A 21 14.13 -5.37 7.86
CA GLY A 21 12.89 -5.98 7.40
C GLY A 21 12.51 -5.48 6.02
N ILE A 22 11.74 -6.28 5.28
CA ILE A 22 11.08 -5.90 4.04
C ILE A 22 9.60 -6.25 4.18
N VAL A 23 8.73 -5.31 3.83
CA VAL A 23 7.29 -5.54 3.72
C VAL A 23 6.92 -5.39 2.25
N TRP A 24 6.45 -6.48 1.64
CA TRP A 24 5.84 -6.49 0.31
C TRP A 24 4.33 -6.41 0.48
N TYR A 25 3.72 -5.33 0.01
CA TYR A 25 2.33 -5.01 0.33
C TYR A 25 1.54 -4.65 -0.92
N PRO A 26 0.71 -5.56 -1.45
CA PRO A 26 -0.29 -5.23 -2.47
C PRO A 26 -1.21 -4.11 -2.01
N TYR A 27 -1.52 -3.17 -2.91
CA TYR A 27 -2.40 -2.03 -2.62
C TYR A 27 -3.33 -1.68 -3.78
N ASP A 28 -4.45 -1.01 -3.47
CA ASP A 28 -5.26 -0.25 -4.42
C ASP A 28 -5.45 1.21 -4.00
N ILE A 29 -5.63 2.10 -4.99
CA ILE A 29 -5.78 3.54 -4.81
C ILE A 29 -7.04 4.05 -5.51
N TYR A 30 -7.77 4.90 -4.78
CA TYR A 30 -8.91 5.67 -5.27
C TYR A 30 -8.64 7.15 -5.09
N VAL A 31 -9.07 7.94 -6.07
CA VAL A 31 -8.98 9.39 -6.10
C VAL A 31 -10.40 9.92 -6.25
N ASP A 32 -10.88 10.69 -5.28
CA ASP A 32 -12.25 11.22 -5.21
C ASP A 32 -13.30 10.10 -5.41
N GLY A 33 -13.09 8.96 -4.74
CA GLY A 33 -13.95 7.77 -4.81
C GLY A 33 -13.85 6.96 -6.11
N ALA A 34 -13.13 7.44 -7.13
CA ALA A 34 -12.92 6.71 -8.38
C ALA A 34 -11.66 5.84 -8.32
N TRP A 35 -11.74 4.61 -8.83
CA TRP A 35 -10.57 3.75 -8.98
C TRP A 35 -9.49 4.45 -9.81
N SER A 36 -8.26 4.48 -9.29
CA SER A 36 -7.11 5.05 -9.98
C SER A 36 -6.18 3.97 -10.51
N HIS A 37 -5.55 3.22 -9.61
CA HIS A 37 -4.56 2.18 -9.92
C HIS A 37 -4.35 1.27 -8.72
N CYS A 38 -3.62 0.18 -8.94
CA CYS A 38 -3.11 -0.69 -7.88
C CYS A 38 -1.61 -0.89 -8.06
N GLY A 39 -0.99 -1.60 -7.13
CA GLY A 39 0.40 -1.98 -7.23
C GLY A 39 0.89 -2.77 -6.05
N ILE A 40 2.20 -2.79 -5.91
CA ILE A 40 2.93 -3.31 -4.77
C ILE A 40 3.74 -2.16 -4.19
N ASP A 41 3.59 -1.98 -2.89
CA ASP A 41 4.50 -1.22 -2.05
C ASP A 41 5.55 -2.14 -1.45
N ILE A 42 6.80 -1.67 -1.46
CA ILE A 42 7.92 -2.30 -0.78
C ILE A 42 8.46 -1.33 0.26
N PHE A 43 8.19 -1.63 1.53
CA PHE A 43 8.78 -0.89 2.66
C PHE A 43 10.06 -1.59 3.11
N ASN A 44 11.19 -0.91 2.94
CA ASN A 44 12.45 -1.33 3.53
C ASN A 44 12.53 -0.77 4.95
N MET A 45 12.56 -1.66 5.93
CA MET A 45 12.46 -1.34 7.34
C MET A 45 13.81 -1.50 8.04
N ILE A 46 14.13 -0.56 8.93
CA ILE A 46 15.24 -0.68 9.88
C ILE A 46 14.70 -0.64 11.31
N ARG A 47 15.20 -1.51 12.18
CA ARG A 47 14.88 -1.51 13.61
C ARG A 47 15.87 -0.61 14.35
N THR A 48 15.33 0.37 15.07
CA THR A 48 16.06 1.27 15.97
C THR A 48 15.66 0.97 17.42
N ASP A 49 16.32 1.63 18.38
CA ASP A 49 15.94 1.55 19.80
C ASP A 49 14.51 2.05 20.06
N ALA A 50 14.02 2.96 19.21
CA ALA A 50 12.65 3.48 19.24
C ALA A 50 11.66 2.67 18.38
N GLY A 51 12.06 1.49 17.90
CA GLY A 51 11.27 0.58 17.09
C GLY A 51 11.57 0.62 15.60
N TRP A 52 10.72 -0.03 14.80
CA TRP A 52 10.83 -0.08 13.35
C TRP A 52 10.57 1.29 12.70
N ARG A 53 11.32 1.59 11.63
CA ARG A 53 11.20 2.80 10.81
C ARG A 53 11.32 2.41 9.34
N ILE A 54 10.60 3.12 8.47
CA ILE A 54 10.77 3.01 7.01
C ILE A 54 12.06 3.75 6.64
N ALA A 55 13.03 3.02 6.10
CA ALA A 55 14.27 3.58 5.57
C ALA A 55 14.14 3.95 4.08
N ALA A 56 13.37 3.18 3.32
CA ALA A 56 13.08 3.46 1.93
C ALA A 56 11.73 2.85 1.53
N LEU A 57 11.09 3.47 0.55
CA LEU A 57 9.85 3.03 -0.06
C LEU A 57 10.06 2.91 -1.57
N GLN A 58 9.58 1.82 -2.16
CA GLN A 58 9.52 1.63 -3.60
C GLN A 58 8.12 1.15 -3.94
N TYR A 59 7.58 1.60 -5.05
CA TYR A 59 6.26 1.19 -5.50
C TYR A 59 6.24 1.07 -7.02
N ASN A 60 5.32 0.26 -7.52
CA ASN A 60 4.93 0.29 -8.93
C ASN A 60 3.49 0.83 -9.05
N VAL A 61 3.10 1.17 -10.27
CA VAL A 61 1.75 1.62 -10.61
C VAL A 61 1.28 0.77 -11.78
N LEU A 62 0.23 -0.01 -11.56
CA LEU A 62 -0.34 -0.94 -12.53
C LEU A 62 -1.77 -0.53 -12.90
N GLN A 63 -2.16 -0.90 -14.12
CA GLN A 63 -3.51 -0.69 -14.68
C GLN A 63 -4.10 -2.04 -15.11
N PRO A 64 -5.44 -2.17 -15.22
CA PRO A 64 -6.06 -3.39 -15.74
C PRO A 64 -5.50 -3.79 -17.12
N PRO A 65 -5.32 -5.10 -17.42
CA PRO A 65 -5.73 -6.27 -16.63
C PRO A 65 -4.68 -6.76 -15.62
N ALA A 66 -3.50 -6.13 -15.53
CA ALA A 66 -2.41 -6.55 -14.64
C ALA A 66 -2.65 -6.19 -13.16
N CYS A 67 -3.86 -5.76 -12.84
CA CYS A 67 -4.19 -5.00 -11.65
C CYS A 67 -5.46 -5.55 -11.02
N GLU A 68 -5.36 -5.94 -9.76
CA GLU A 68 -6.46 -6.51 -8.99
C GLU A 68 -6.90 -5.54 -7.88
N PRO A 69 -8.21 -5.36 -7.66
CA PRO A 69 -8.72 -4.60 -6.54
C PRO A 69 -8.48 -5.31 -5.22
N HIS A 70 -8.56 -4.55 -4.14
CA HIS A 70 -8.60 -5.10 -2.79
C HIS A 70 -9.63 -6.26 -2.72
N PRO A 71 -9.33 -7.39 -2.06
CA PRO A 71 -10.21 -8.56 -2.00
C PRO A 71 -11.61 -8.27 -1.45
N ASP A 72 -11.72 -7.29 -0.54
CA ASP A 72 -13.00 -6.83 0.03
C ASP A 72 -13.84 -5.96 -0.92
N GLY A 73 -13.37 -5.72 -2.15
CA GLY A 73 -14.04 -4.84 -3.13
C GLY A 73 -13.69 -3.35 -2.95
N PRO A 74 -14.40 -2.44 -3.64
CA PRO A 74 -14.15 -1.01 -3.55
C PRO A 74 -14.38 -0.47 -2.13
N PRO A 75 -13.75 0.66 -1.76
CA PRO A 75 -13.94 1.25 -0.43
C PRO A 75 -15.42 1.53 -0.24
N ALA A 76 -15.91 1.33 0.98
CA ALA A 76 -17.19 1.91 1.35
C ALA A 76 -17.11 3.39 0.98
N THR A 77 -18.05 3.89 0.19
CA THR A 77 -18.15 5.32 -0.08
C THR A 77 -18.08 5.99 1.28
N VAL A 78 -17.08 6.84 1.51
CA VAL A 78 -17.18 7.83 2.57
C VAL A 78 -18.25 8.82 2.11
N SER A 79 -19.51 8.39 2.23
CA SER A 79 -20.62 9.32 2.16
C SER A 79 -20.41 10.28 3.32
N GLU A 80 -20.05 11.52 3.00
CA GLU A 80 -20.40 12.65 3.86
C GLU A 80 -21.92 12.68 4.11
#